data_AF-A0A2N0QGY1-F1
#
_entry.id   AF-A0A2N0QGY1-F1
#
_cell.length_a   1.000
_cell.length_b   1.000
_cell.length_c   1.000
_cell.angle_alpha   90.00
_cell.angle_beta   90.00
_cell.angle_gamma   90.00
#
_symmetry.space_group_name_H-M   'P 1'
#
loop_
_entity.id
_entity.type
_entity.pdbx_description
1 polymer ?
#
loop_
_entity_poly.entity_id
_entity_poly.type
_entity_poly.pdbx_seq_one_letter_code
_entity_poly.pdbx_strand_id
1 'polypeptide(L)'
;MEFVIETPNNITETKFGQTLTGTVKQIRQYGDDTRPTIPRNGFVLSFNGEALQKFKSIQVGEQISVSIGVNPIWKDAEYMAASGPLLVYDGKVNLTIDPKSPRATQVTARTAIAISKDKEKVYLITVDSANGSKGMTLTQFANYIASLGVDRAINLDGGGSTTMGI
;
A
#
# COMPACT_ATOMS: atom_id res chain seq x y z
N MET A 1 -5.56 -11.28 18.06
CA MET A 1 -4.56 -11.56 19.12
C MET A 1 -3.33 -10.77 18.76
N GLU A 2 -2.67 -10.18 19.74
CA GLU A 2 -1.50 -9.34 19.50
C GLU A 2 -0.39 -9.69 20.47
N PHE A 3 0.85 -9.67 19.98
CA PHE A 3 2.03 -9.83 20.81
C PHE A 3 2.76 -8.50 20.89
N VAL A 4 3.00 -8.02 22.10
CA VAL A 4 3.92 -6.90 22.36
C VAL A 4 5.31 -7.50 22.55
N ILE A 5 6.25 -7.12 21.70
CA ILE A 5 7.59 -7.70 21.63
C ILE A 5 8.61 -6.61 21.91
N GLU A 6 9.55 -6.90 22.80
CA GLU A 6 10.71 -6.04 23.08
C GLU A 6 11.97 -6.69 22.51
N THR A 7 12.78 -5.90 21.80
CA THR A 7 14.10 -6.33 21.31
C THR A 7 15.21 -5.81 22.22
N PRO A 8 16.43 -6.37 22.16
CA PRO A 8 17.54 -5.92 23.00
C PRO A 8 17.98 -4.47 22.77
N ASN A 9 17.72 -3.92 21.57
CA ASN A 9 18.19 -2.60 21.15
C ASN A 9 17.02 -1.73 20.65
N ASN A 10 17.18 -0.40 20.65
CA ASN A 10 16.17 0.47 20.07
C ASN A 10 16.02 0.24 18.56
N ILE A 11 14.78 0.30 18.06
CA ILE A 11 14.50 0.25 16.62
C ILE A 11 14.45 1.70 16.13
N THR A 12 15.53 2.16 15.52
CA THR A 12 15.66 3.53 15.02
C THR A 12 15.16 3.69 13.59
N GLU A 13 15.24 2.63 12.81
CA GLU A 13 14.77 2.55 11.42
C GLU A 13 14.29 1.13 11.10
N THR A 14 13.41 1.03 10.11
CA THR A 14 12.99 -0.26 9.52
C THR A 14 13.42 -0.28 8.07
N LYS A 15 14.10 -1.33 7.64
CA LYS A 15 14.57 -1.49 6.25
C LYS A 15 14.32 -2.88 5.70
N PHE A 16 14.20 -2.98 4.38
CA PHE A 16 14.13 -4.28 3.72
C PHE A 16 15.45 -5.04 3.86
N GLY A 17 15.35 -6.36 4.00
CA GLY A 17 16.45 -7.26 4.33
C GLY A 17 16.77 -7.36 5.83
N GLN A 18 16.10 -6.60 6.68
CA GLN A 18 16.31 -6.65 8.13
C GLN A 18 15.60 -7.85 8.77
N THR A 19 16.22 -8.45 9.78
CA THR A 19 15.54 -9.35 10.73
C THR A 19 15.57 -8.70 12.11
N LEU A 20 14.40 -8.59 12.72
CA LEU A 20 14.21 -8.11 14.09
C LEU A 20 13.91 -9.30 14.99
N THR A 21 14.67 -9.47 16.08
CA THR A 21 14.46 -10.54 17.06
C THR A 21 14.17 -9.93 18.43
N GLY A 22 13.12 -10.41 19.09
CA GLY A 22 12.73 -9.92 20.41
C GLY A 22 11.95 -10.95 21.21
N THR A 23 11.66 -10.60 22.46
CA THR A 23 10.93 -11.43 23.42
C THR A 23 9.50 -10.95 23.57
N VAL A 24 8.54 -11.89 23.58
CA VAL A 24 7.14 -11.61 23.86
C VAL A 24 6.99 -11.15 25.32
N LYS A 25 6.53 -9.92 25.52
CA LYS A 25 6.30 -9.33 26.86
C LYS A 25 4.85 -9.34 27.28
N GLN A 26 3.95 -9.28 26.31
CA GLN A 26 2.51 -9.32 26.56
C GLN A 26 1.80 -9.99 25.39
N ILE A 27 0.77 -10.77 25.71
CA ILE A 27 -0.17 -11.35 24.76
C ILE A 27 -1.54 -10.75 25.02
N ARG A 28 -2.14 -10.15 24.00
CA ARG A 28 -3.49 -9.57 24.02
C ARG A 28 -4.41 -10.46 23.22
N GLN A 29 -5.51 -10.89 23.83
CA GLN A 29 -6.45 -11.79 23.19
C GLN A 29 -7.37 -11.04 22.22
N TYR A 30 -8.02 -11.78 21.32
CA TYR A 30 -9.03 -11.19 20.44
C TYR A 30 -10.18 -10.61 21.29
N GLY A 31 -10.60 -9.39 21.00
CA GLY A 31 -11.65 -8.68 21.75
C GLY A 31 -11.16 -7.84 22.93
N ASP A 32 -9.85 -7.83 23.21
CA ASP A 32 -9.26 -6.87 24.15
C ASP A 32 -9.32 -5.44 23.56
N ASP A 33 -10.10 -4.55 24.21
CA ASP A 33 -10.38 -3.18 23.80
C ASP A 33 -9.41 -2.14 24.38
N THR A 34 -8.46 -2.58 25.21
CA THR A 34 -7.40 -1.70 25.71
C THR A 34 -6.46 -1.31 24.57
N ARG A 35 -5.58 -0.31 24.75
CA ARG A 35 -4.61 0.09 23.71
C ARG A 35 -3.22 -0.45 24.02
N PRO A 36 -2.57 -1.23 23.15
CA PRO A 36 -1.19 -1.62 23.39
C PRO A 36 -0.27 -0.41 23.23
N THR A 37 0.72 -0.30 24.10
CA THR A 37 1.84 0.61 23.87
C THR A 37 2.88 -0.13 23.05
N ILE A 38 3.32 0.47 21.93
CA ILE A 38 4.45 -0.05 21.16
C ILE A 38 5.73 0.35 21.93
N PRO A 39 6.55 -0.63 22.39
CA PRO A 39 7.79 -0.30 23.11
C PRO A 39 8.77 0.45 22.21
N ARG A 40 9.57 1.37 22.77
CA ARG A 40 10.58 2.12 21.99
C ARG A 40 11.63 1.22 21.32
N ASN A 41 11.90 0.07 21.93
CA ASN A 41 12.82 -0.96 21.46
C ASN A 41 12.08 -2.16 20.87
N GLY A 42 10.82 -2.00 20.48
CA GLY A 42 9.95 -3.13 20.21
C GLY A 42 8.95 -2.88 19.09
N PHE A 43 8.10 -3.88 18.90
CA PHE A 43 7.04 -3.86 17.90
C PHE A 43 5.85 -4.67 18.40
N VAL A 44 4.71 -4.49 17.73
CA VAL A 44 3.51 -5.28 17.97
C VAL A 44 3.23 -6.16 16.75
N LEU A 45 3.06 -7.46 16.96
CA LEU A 45 2.55 -8.36 15.93
C LEU A 45 1.06 -8.59 16.16
N SER A 46 0.23 -8.15 15.21
CA SER A 46 -1.21 -8.38 15.25
C SER A 46 -1.59 -9.53 14.32
N PHE A 47 -2.22 -10.56 14.88
CA PHE A 47 -2.66 -11.76 14.17
C PHE A 47 -4.18 -11.74 14.02
N ASN A 48 -4.65 -12.02 12.81
CA ASN A 48 -6.05 -12.16 12.45
C ASN A 48 -6.28 -13.44 11.62
N GLY A 49 -7.54 -13.85 11.49
CA GLY A 49 -7.92 -15.04 10.70
C GLY A 49 -7.19 -16.31 11.13
N GLU A 50 -6.76 -17.12 10.16
CA GLU A 50 -6.09 -18.40 10.39
C GLU A 50 -4.74 -18.27 11.10
N ALA A 51 -4.07 -17.11 10.98
CA ALA A 51 -2.79 -16.87 11.64
C ALA A 51 -2.90 -16.97 13.17
N LEU A 52 -4.08 -16.69 13.74
CA LEU A 52 -4.35 -16.87 15.17
C LEU A 52 -4.04 -18.31 15.63
N GLN A 53 -4.45 -19.30 14.84
CA GLN A 53 -4.30 -20.71 15.22
C GLN A 53 -2.84 -21.15 15.18
N LYS A 54 -2.03 -20.57 14.29
CA LYS A 54 -0.61 -20.88 14.16
C LYS A 54 0.22 -20.41 15.35
N PHE A 55 -0.17 -19.30 15.98
CA PHE A 55 0.61 -18.67 17.04
C PHE A 55 -0.02 -18.77 18.44
N LYS A 56 -1.15 -19.49 18.59
CA LYS A 56 -1.87 -19.59 19.88
C LYS A 56 -1.08 -20.23 21.02
N SER A 57 -0.06 -21.03 20.72
CA SER A 57 0.75 -21.74 21.73
C SER A 57 1.91 -20.91 22.25
N ILE A 58 2.22 -19.78 21.62
CA ILE A 58 3.31 -18.91 22.05
C ILE A 58 2.98 -18.32 23.42
N GLN A 59 3.97 -18.31 24.30
CA GLN A 59 3.88 -17.78 25.65
C GLN A 59 4.71 -16.51 25.83
N VAL A 60 4.38 -15.75 26.88
CA VAL A 60 5.22 -14.64 27.34
C VAL A 60 6.60 -15.19 27.73
N GLY A 61 7.66 -14.51 27.30
CA GLY A 61 9.05 -14.93 27.48
C GLY A 61 9.67 -15.63 26.28
N GLU A 62 8.87 -16.08 25.31
CA GLU A 62 9.40 -16.68 24.08
C GLU A 62 10.03 -15.65 23.14
N GLN A 63 11.02 -16.09 22.35
CA GLN A 63 11.64 -15.27 21.32
C GLN A 63 10.93 -15.42 19.97
N ILE A 64 10.72 -14.29 19.29
CA ILE A 64 10.19 -14.21 17.94
C ILE A 64 11.16 -13.44 17.07
N SER A 65 11.36 -13.92 15.83
CA SER A 65 12.09 -13.21 14.79
C SER A 65 11.17 -12.84 13.62
N VAL A 66 11.27 -11.60 13.15
CA VAL A 66 10.54 -11.05 12.01
C VAL A 66 11.54 -10.65 10.94
N SER A 67 11.49 -11.30 9.78
CA SER A 67 12.28 -10.91 8.62
C SER A 67 11.45 -10.06 7.67
N ILE A 68 11.94 -8.86 7.37
CA ILE A 68 11.26 -7.86 6.56
C ILE A 68 11.91 -7.87 5.19
N GLY A 69 11.19 -8.32 4.17
CA GLY A 69 11.69 -8.43 2.81
C GLY A 69 10.85 -7.62 1.83
N VAL A 70 11.41 -7.40 0.63
CA VAL A 70 10.70 -6.83 -0.51
C VAL A 70 10.99 -7.69 -1.74
N ASN A 71 10.10 -7.64 -2.74
CA ASN A 71 10.39 -8.26 -4.02
C ASN A 71 11.70 -7.69 -4.59
N PRO A 72 12.64 -8.52 -5.09
CA PRO A 72 13.95 -8.08 -5.58
C PRO A 72 13.92 -6.95 -6.61
N ILE A 73 12.84 -6.79 -7.38
CA ILE A 73 12.71 -5.67 -8.35
C ILE A 73 12.70 -4.28 -7.67
N TRP A 74 12.42 -4.23 -6.36
CA TRP A 74 12.39 -3.02 -5.55
C TRP A 74 13.58 -2.89 -4.59
N LYS A 75 14.58 -3.79 -4.70
CA LYS A 75 15.60 -4.00 -3.66
C LYS A 75 16.43 -2.75 -3.29
N ASP A 76 16.51 -1.76 -4.17
CA ASP A 76 17.26 -0.51 -3.94
C ASP A 76 16.41 0.73 -4.24
N ALA A 77 15.08 0.58 -4.23
CA ALA A 77 14.18 1.71 -4.44
C ALA A 77 14.27 2.69 -3.25
N GLU A 78 14.70 3.92 -3.53
CA GLU A 78 14.77 4.99 -2.53
C GLU A 78 13.37 5.44 -2.08
N TYR A 79 12.42 5.44 -3.02
CA TYR A 79 11.02 5.78 -2.78
C TYR A 79 10.10 4.73 -3.38
N MET A 80 9.03 4.41 -2.65
CA MET A 80 7.94 3.55 -3.12
C MET A 80 6.60 4.18 -2.79
N ALA A 81 5.75 4.30 -3.80
CA ALA A 81 4.36 4.65 -3.64
C ALA A 81 3.51 3.44 -4.04
N ALA A 82 2.65 2.97 -3.14
CA ALA A 82 1.73 1.87 -3.40
C ALA A 82 0.33 2.44 -3.65
N SER A 83 -0.25 2.11 -4.80
CA SER A 83 -1.65 2.42 -5.10
C SER A 83 -2.18 1.45 -6.16
N GLY A 84 -3.24 1.81 -6.87
CA GLY A 84 -3.76 1.02 -7.97
C GLY A 84 -5.20 1.34 -8.33
N PRO A 85 -5.72 0.67 -9.37
CA PRO A 85 -5.04 -0.33 -10.20
C PRO A 85 -4.04 0.25 -11.20
N LEU A 86 -3.27 -0.61 -11.87
CA LEU A 86 -2.58 -0.25 -13.10
C LEU A 86 -3.64 0.14 -14.16
N LEU A 87 -3.34 1.17 -14.96
CA LEU A 87 -4.23 1.70 -15.99
C LEU A 87 -3.69 1.47 -17.40
N VAL A 88 -2.39 1.70 -17.58
CA VAL A 88 -1.69 1.61 -18.87
C VAL A 88 -0.39 0.82 -18.67
N TYR A 89 -0.08 -0.05 -19.62
CA TYR A 89 1.15 -0.82 -19.68
C TYR A 89 1.58 -0.99 -21.14
N ASP A 90 2.86 -0.74 -21.43
CA ASP A 90 3.44 -0.74 -22.78
C ASP A 90 2.60 0.08 -23.78
N GLY A 91 2.15 1.26 -23.35
CA GLY A 91 1.38 2.21 -24.15
C GLY A 91 -0.08 1.81 -24.43
N LYS A 92 -0.59 0.76 -23.78
CA LYS A 92 -1.95 0.25 -23.99
C LYS A 92 -2.73 0.18 -22.69
N VAL A 93 -4.04 0.36 -22.76
CA VAL A 93 -4.92 0.16 -21.61
C VAL A 93 -4.75 -1.25 -21.06
N ASN A 94 -4.43 -1.34 -19.77
CA ASN A 94 -4.18 -2.58 -19.05
C ASN A 94 -4.66 -2.43 -17.60
N LEU A 95 -5.95 -2.66 -17.37
CA LEU A 95 -6.55 -2.57 -16.04
C LEU A 95 -6.26 -3.84 -15.23
N THR A 96 -5.55 -3.71 -14.11
CA THR A 96 -5.31 -4.83 -13.17
C THR A 96 -6.44 -5.01 -12.15
N ILE A 97 -7.62 -4.50 -12.46
CA ILE A 97 -8.87 -4.70 -11.71
C ILE A 97 -9.94 -5.20 -12.67
N ASP A 98 -10.96 -5.89 -12.16
CA ASP A 98 -12.16 -6.17 -12.95
C ASP A 98 -12.81 -4.84 -13.40
N PRO A 99 -12.89 -4.56 -14.72
CA PRO A 99 -13.48 -3.33 -15.25
C PRO A 99 -14.98 -3.21 -14.96
N LYS A 100 -15.64 -4.29 -14.53
CA LYS A 100 -17.06 -4.29 -14.12
C LYS A 100 -17.24 -4.09 -12.62
N SER A 101 -16.17 -4.07 -11.83
CA SER A 101 -16.26 -3.86 -10.38
C SER A 101 -16.87 -2.49 -10.05
N PRO A 102 -17.54 -2.33 -8.89
CA PRO A 102 -18.12 -1.05 -8.49
C PRO A 102 -17.11 0.11 -8.50
N ARG A 103 -15.85 -0.15 -8.10
CA ARG A 103 -14.79 0.86 -8.10
C ARG A 103 -14.38 1.30 -9.52
N ALA A 104 -14.36 0.36 -10.46
CA ALA A 104 -13.99 0.63 -11.85
C ALA A 104 -15.09 1.37 -12.61
N THR A 105 -16.36 1.01 -12.38
CA THR A 105 -17.53 1.59 -13.05
C THR A 105 -18.02 2.90 -12.43
N GLN A 106 -17.58 3.23 -11.21
CA GLN A 106 -17.90 4.51 -10.58
C GLN A 106 -17.40 5.68 -11.44
N VAL A 107 -18.27 6.65 -11.72
CA VAL A 107 -17.90 7.92 -12.34
C VAL A 107 -17.56 8.91 -11.23
N THR A 108 -16.29 9.30 -11.11
CA THR A 108 -15.82 10.19 -10.04
C THR A 108 -14.51 10.87 -10.43
N ALA A 109 -14.01 11.79 -9.60
CA ALA A 109 -12.71 12.39 -9.79
C ALA A 109 -11.61 11.33 -9.72
N ARG A 110 -10.56 11.48 -10.52
CA ARG A 110 -9.48 10.49 -10.63
C ARG A 110 -8.13 11.17 -10.52
N THR A 111 -7.16 10.44 -9.99
CA THR A 111 -5.76 10.84 -9.93
C THR A 111 -4.91 9.70 -10.49
N ALA A 112 -3.88 9.99 -11.27
CA ALA A 112 -2.92 9.00 -11.73
C ALA A 112 -1.52 9.60 -11.81
N ILE A 113 -0.53 8.71 -11.72
CA ILE A 113 0.85 8.98 -12.13
C ILE A 113 1.12 8.14 -13.38
N ALA A 114 1.69 8.76 -14.40
CA ALA A 114 2.14 8.09 -15.60
C ALA A 114 3.57 8.47 -15.98
N ILE A 115 4.22 7.63 -16.77
CA ILE A 115 5.59 7.87 -17.27
C ILE A 115 5.67 7.69 -18.78
N SER A 116 6.51 8.49 -19.43
CA SER A 116 6.84 8.33 -20.86
C SER A 116 7.64 7.05 -21.12
N LYS A 117 7.71 6.64 -22.39
CA LYS A 117 8.41 5.42 -22.83
C LYS A 117 9.92 5.43 -22.56
N ASP A 118 10.55 6.59 -22.70
CA ASP A 118 11.95 6.83 -22.34
C ASP A 118 12.17 6.97 -20.82
N LYS A 119 11.09 7.05 -20.04
CA LYS A 119 11.08 7.25 -18.58
C LYS A 119 11.65 8.61 -18.14
N GLU A 120 11.76 9.58 -19.05
CA GLU A 120 12.29 10.91 -18.75
C GLU A 120 11.22 11.89 -18.24
N LYS A 121 9.93 11.58 -18.46
CA LYS A 121 8.80 12.43 -18.04
C LYS A 121 7.88 11.69 -17.10
N VAL A 122 7.50 12.36 -16.02
CA VAL A 122 6.43 11.97 -15.12
C VAL A 122 5.24 12.88 -15.37
N TYR A 123 4.05 12.29 -15.47
CA TYR A 123 2.78 12.98 -15.65
C TYR A 123 1.96 12.79 -14.39
N LEU A 124 1.60 13.89 -13.74
CA LEU A 124 0.59 13.92 -12.69
C LEU A 124 -0.73 14.31 -13.36
N ILE A 125 -1.71 13.42 -13.32
CA ILE A 125 -2.95 13.57 -14.09
C ILE A 125 -4.12 13.52 -13.14
N THR A 126 -4.95 14.56 -13.15
CA THR A 126 -6.22 14.59 -12.43
C THR A 126 -7.39 14.78 -13.38
N VAL A 127 -8.55 14.28 -12.97
CA VAL A 127 -9.84 14.59 -13.58
C VAL A 127 -10.77 14.98 -12.44
N ASP A 128 -11.39 16.16 -12.53
CA ASP A 128 -12.32 16.65 -11.51
C ASP A 128 -13.69 15.98 -11.61
N SER A 129 -14.47 16.04 -10.53
CA SER A 129 -15.91 15.74 -10.54
C SER A 129 -16.74 16.88 -9.95
N ALA A 130 -16.31 18.11 -10.21
CA ALA A 130 -16.96 19.34 -9.78
C ALA A 130 -16.99 20.37 -10.94
N ASN A 131 -17.69 21.49 -10.74
CA ASN A 131 -17.70 22.63 -11.67
C ASN A 131 -18.04 22.26 -13.13
N GLY A 132 -19.02 21.36 -13.32
CA GLY A 132 -19.45 20.90 -14.63
C GLY A 132 -18.74 19.64 -15.14
N SER A 133 -17.63 19.21 -14.50
CA SER A 133 -17.05 17.90 -14.75
C SER A 133 -17.81 16.82 -13.99
N LYS A 134 -18.11 15.71 -14.66
CA LYS A 134 -18.73 14.53 -14.02
C LYS A 134 -17.70 13.55 -13.45
N GLY A 135 -16.42 13.67 -13.82
CA GLY A 135 -15.41 12.66 -13.56
C GLY A 135 -15.39 11.57 -14.63
N MET A 136 -14.68 10.48 -14.36
CA MET A 136 -14.50 9.34 -15.28
C MET A 136 -14.60 8.00 -14.55
N THR A 137 -15.05 6.97 -15.27
CA THR A 137 -14.79 5.58 -14.90
C THR A 137 -13.30 5.26 -15.06
N LEU A 138 -12.80 4.19 -14.43
CA LEU A 138 -11.40 3.79 -14.62
C LEU A 138 -11.09 3.45 -16.08
N THR A 139 -12.05 2.85 -16.81
CA THR A 139 -11.89 2.55 -18.23
C THR A 139 -11.79 3.83 -19.07
N GLN A 140 -12.64 4.83 -18.80
CA GLN A 140 -12.55 6.13 -19.49
C GLN A 140 -11.22 6.82 -19.19
N PHE A 141 -10.80 6.80 -17.92
CA PHE A 141 -9.56 7.44 -17.50
C PHE A 141 -8.33 6.75 -18.08
N ALA A 142 -8.29 5.41 -18.10
CA ALA A 142 -7.21 4.65 -18.73
C ALA A 142 -7.12 4.91 -20.23
N ASN A 143 -8.26 4.96 -20.94
CA ASN A 143 -8.29 5.29 -22.37
C ASN A 143 -7.77 6.71 -22.62
N TYR A 144 -8.17 7.68 -21.79
CA TYR A 144 -7.66 9.05 -21.87
C TYR A 144 -6.14 9.09 -21.63
N ILE A 145 -5.63 8.44 -20.59
CA ILE A 145 -4.19 8.43 -20.30
C ILE A 145 -3.42 7.74 -21.44
N ALA A 146 -3.92 6.63 -21.98
CA ALA A 146 -3.29 5.95 -23.10
C ALA A 146 -3.24 6.83 -24.35
N SER A 147 -4.25 7.67 -24.59
CA SER A 147 -4.25 8.59 -25.74
C SER A 147 -3.23 9.73 -25.61
N LEU A 148 -2.70 9.99 -24.40
CA LEU A 148 -1.57 10.90 -24.18
C LEU A 148 -0.22 10.31 -24.63
N GLY A 149 -0.17 9.03 -25.02
CA GLY A 149 1.05 8.38 -25.51
C GLY A 149 2.06 8.01 -24.42
N VAL A 150 1.64 7.94 -23.16
CA VAL A 150 2.48 7.47 -22.04
C VAL A 150 2.68 5.95 -22.10
N ASP A 151 3.75 5.45 -21.51
CA ASP A 151 4.07 4.02 -21.52
C ASP A 151 3.36 3.25 -20.41
N ARG A 152 3.39 3.80 -19.19
CA ARG A 152 2.81 3.18 -17.99
C ARG A 152 2.05 4.21 -17.18
N ALA A 153 0.94 3.78 -16.58
CA ALA A 153 0.17 4.61 -15.67
C ALA A 153 -0.45 3.79 -14.56
N ILE A 154 -0.39 4.30 -13.34
CA ILE A 154 -1.05 3.74 -12.16
C ILE A 154 -2.06 4.74 -11.60
N ASN A 155 -3.24 4.25 -11.26
CA ASN A 155 -4.26 5.02 -10.57
C ASN A 155 -3.80 5.29 -9.13
N LEU A 156 -4.06 6.51 -8.65
CA LEU A 156 -3.98 6.90 -7.25
C LEU A 156 -5.37 7.02 -6.63
N ASP A 157 -5.45 7.37 -5.35
CA ASP A 157 -6.76 7.61 -4.72
C ASP A 157 -7.52 8.73 -5.43
N GLY A 158 -8.84 8.55 -5.52
CA GLY A 158 -9.74 9.38 -6.32
C GLY A 158 -10.86 9.99 -5.48
N GLY A 159 -11.93 10.41 -6.16
CA GLY A 159 -13.06 11.06 -5.51
C GLY A 159 -12.64 12.31 -4.74
N GLY A 160 -13.16 12.47 -3.52
CA GLY A 160 -12.88 13.64 -2.68
C GLY A 160 -11.39 13.82 -2.31
N SER A 161 -10.56 12.79 -2.46
CA SER A 161 -9.11 12.87 -2.25
C SER A 161 -8.36 13.52 -3.42
N THR A 162 -8.99 13.67 -4.58
CA THR A 162 -8.35 14.25 -5.77
C THR A 162 -8.04 15.71 -5.52
N THR A 163 -6.76 16.07 -5.51
CA THR A 163 -6.29 17.45 -5.33
C THR A 163 -4.93 17.60 -6.00
N MET A 164 -4.73 18.71 -6.71
CA MET A 164 -3.44 19.10 -7.27
C MET A 164 -3.11 20.51 -6.77
N GLY A 165 -1.96 20.65 -6.12
CA GLY A 165 -1.39 21.94 -5.73
C GLY A 165 -0.22 22.28 -6.65
N ILE A 166 -0.08 23.57 -7.00
CA ILE A 166 0.97 24.10 -7.87
C ILE A 166 1.64 25.28 -7.17
#